data_AF-A0A8H3CB73-F1
#
_entry.id   AF-A0A8H3CB73-F1
#
_cell.length_a   1.000
_cell.length_b   1.000
_cell.length_c   1.000
_cell.angle_alpha   90.00
_cell.angle_beta   90.00
_cell.angle_gamma   90.00
#
_symmetry.space_group_name_H-M   'P 1'
#
loop_
_entity.id
_entity.type
_entity.pdbx_description
1 polymer ?
#
loop_
_entity_poly.entity_id
_entity_poly.type
_entity_poly.pdbx_seq_one_letter_code
_entity_poly.pdbx_strand_id
1 'polypeptide(L)'
;MGYQGYFAYRYKQTYYRQHLQYNAGPYHSGHGQQLASTVPRDPSAFNDWVADRITMLENVKICKMDSPYDEVARPDDGVGADDLGFNVVYDSDLDWFKLSGHFIDWTYTIDLDNLVFTINGKIHLRLDNMPPNLEHYTYHKGGDLPVPQEYICAKVNLWPAPDFDTEECQQKYEALRPIIVPATEWGASTWNELTASQRFSIELTHCFLRETSHRFTYAYVSYVRRDINDFCWNMLCTSIPALPIFQDDYPKGMDTFGALSCAYVVMHSLASKGPSKSLVTDYCWIRGCLITFCAHLDDPIYVAHEVEHMVQRMRRDGHAESVGIILSSQQELVVVAMDGPVIRHSPVLDIRTTPRGERPGRATDGRLILTYLLSPPLTVAPLPWRTQRCRSLIVSANLGAELPPEVIRIIINYLDIQTYISMCRVSRSIHSVCVANPRVGSYTILHRVPEFTSIFAARSANNESRLKLKCWSGRELWGPWGPWRQWGQWKAREVSSEEFEKLV
;
A
#
# COMPACT_ATOMS: atom_id res chain seq x y z
N MET A 1 5.30 -23.16 28.48
CA MET A 1 5.26 -22.92 27.02
C MET A 1 6.11 -21.69 26.79
N GLY A 2 7.30 -21.85 26.22
CA GLY A 2 8.24 -20.75 25.99
C GLY A 2 8.01 -20.12 24.61
N TYR A 3 8.39 -18.86 24.46
CA TYR A 3 8.37 -18.17 23.16
C TYR A 3 9.34 -18.86 22.19
N GLN A 4 8.92 -19.16 20.97
CA GLN A 4 9.81 -19.72 19.94
C GLN A 4 10.13 -18.67 18.87
N GLY A 5 11.13 -18.94 18.03
CA GLY A 5 11.62 -17.95 17.09
C GLY A 5 12.58 -18.47 16.04
N TYR A 6 13.13 -17.55 15.26
CA TYR A 6 14.23 -17.82 14.34
C TYR A 6 15.34 -16.80 14.51
N PHE A 7 16.57 -17.26 14.27
CA PHE A 7 17.74 -16.43 14.10
C PHE A 7 18.35 -16.67 12.73
N ALA A 8 18.86 -15.61 12.09
CA ALA A 8 19.66 -15.75 10.90
C ALA A 8 20.81 -14.75 10.83
N TYR A 9 21.89 -15.16 10.18
CA TYR A 9 22.82 -14.21 9.55
C TYR A 9 22.35 -13.93 8.13
N ARG A 10 22.52 -12.70 7.64
CA ARG A 10 22.36 -12.34 6.22
C ARG A 10 23.68 -11.83 5.67
N TYR A 11 24.12 -12.43 4.56
CA TYR A 11 25.32 -12.05 3.83
C TYR A 11 25.16 -12.36 2.35
N LYS A 12 25.57 -11.42 1.48
CA LYS A 12 25.37 -11.48 0.02
C LYS A 12 23.93 -11.85 -0.33
N GLN A 13 22.96 -11.22 0.32
CA GLN A 13 21.52 -11.46 0.17
C GLN A 13 21.06 -12.91 0.49
N THR A 14 21.90 -13.71 1.15
CA THR A 14 21.58 -15.09 1.55
C THR A 14 21.36 -15.16 3.06
N TYR A 15 20.31 -15.86 3.48
CA TYR A 15 19.99 -16.05 4.90
C TYR A 15 20.47 -17.42 5.39
N TYR A 16 21.24 -17.42 6.46
CA TYR A 16 21.78 -18.59 7.15
C TYR A 16 21.04 -18.75 8.48
N ARG A 17 20.09 -19.67 8.52
CA ARG A 17 19.03 -19.74 9.54
C ARG A 17 19.25 -20.85 10.57
N GLN A 18 18.82 -20.56 11.80
CA GLN A 18 18.66 -21.50 12.90
C GLN A 18 17.31 -21.27 13.61
N HIS A 19 16.72 -22.35 14.13
CA HIS A 19 15.47 -22.32 14.90
C HIS A 19 15.74 -22.07 16.39
N LEU A 20 14.97 -21.17 17.00
CA LEU A 20 15.01 -20.86 18.44
C LEU A 20 13.85 -21.58 19.12
N GLN A 21 14.12 -22.72 19.75
CA GLN A 21 13.07 -23.60 20.24
C GLN A 21 12.31 -23.04 21.46
N TYR A 22 13.01 -22.32 22.34
CA TYR A 22 12.47 -21.73 23.57
C TYR A 22 13.11 -20.37 23.85
N ASN A 23 12.51 -19.58 24.75
CA ASN A 23 13.03 -18.30 25.24
C ASN A 23 13.43 -17.29 24.15
N ALA A 24 12.73 -17.28 23.01
CA ALA A 24 13.07 -16.42 21.88
C ALA A 24 12.86 -14.91 22.14
N GLY A 25 12.34 -14.49 23.30
CA GLY A 25 12.10 -13.08 23.60
C GLY A 25 13.38 -12.22 23.62
N PRO A 26 13.24 -10.88 23.48
CA PRO A 26 14.36 -9.93 23.52
C PRO A 26 14.78 -9.59 24.95
N TYR A 27 14.37 -10.41 25.93
CA TYR A 27 14.59 -10.16 27.35
C TYR A 27 15.98 -10.63 27.80
N HIS A 28 16.41 -10.28 29.00
CA HIS A 28 17.76 -10.47 29.54
C HIS A 28 18.19 -11.94 29.55
N SER A 29 17.25 -12.86 29.74
CA SER A 29 17.47 -14.31 29.66
C SER A 29 17.05 -14.92 28.33
N GLY A 30 16.58 -14.10 27.37
CA GLY A 30 16.10 -14.54 26.08
C GLY A 30 17.15 -14.46 24.98
N HIS A 31 16.94 -15.24 23.92
CA HIS A 31 17.84 -15.31 22.77
C HIS A 31 18.08 -13.96 22.13
N GLY A 32 17.10 -13.05 22.11
CA GLY A 32 17.29 -11.73 21.49
C GLY A 32 18.40 -10.92 22.15
N GLN A 33 18.44 -10.85 23.49
CA GLN A 33 19.51 -10.15 24.21
C GLN A 33 20.85 -10.89 24.10
N GLN A 34 20.83 -12.22 24.16
CA GLN A 34 22.04 -13.03 23.98
C GLN A 34 22.70 -12.75 22.62
N LEU A 35 21.91 -12.79 21.55
CA LEU A 35 22.36 -12.49 20.18
C LEU A 35 22.90 -11.07 20.07
N ALA A 36 22.19 -10.07 20.61
CA ALA A 36 22.67 -8.68 20.61
C ALA A 36 23.98 -8.52 21.40
N SER A 37 24.18 -9.30 22.47
CA SER A 37 25.38 -9.25 23.30
C SER A 37 26.60 -9.90 22.63
N THR A 38 26.41 -10.66 21.55
CA THR A 38 27.54 -11.22 20.76
C THR A 38 28.26 -10.17 19.93
N VAL A 39 27.62 -9.02 19.68
CA VAL A 39 28.16 -7.93 18.86
C VAL A 39 29.11 -7.07 19.73
N PRO A 40 30.40 -6.99 19.40
CA PRO A 40 31.33 -6.16 20.16
C PRO A 40 30.98 -4.68 20.06
N ARG A 41 31.14 -3.94 21.17
CA ARG A 41 30.91 -2.49 21.23
C ARG A 41 32.15 -1.66 20.95
N ASP A 42 33.33 -2.26 21.08
CA ASP A 42 34.59 -1.62 20.71
C ASP A 42 34.72 -1.60 19.18
N PRO A 43 34.99 -0.46 18.53
CA PRO A 43 35.01 -0.36 17.07
C PRO A 43 36.03 -1.28 16.38
N SER A 44 37.21 -1.49 16.98
CA SER A 44 38.23 -2.36 16.41
C SER A 44 37.81 -3.82 16.53
N ALA A 45 37.38 -4.25 17.72
CA ALA A 45 36.86 -5.59 17.92
C ALA A 45 35.60 -5.89 17.09
N PHE A 46 34.77 -4.86 16.83
CA PHE A 46 33.59 -4.97 15.99
C PHE A 46 33.96 -5.29 14.54
N ASN A 47 34.92 -4.57 13.96
CA ASN A 47 35.36 -4.82 12.58
C ASN A 47 35.98 -6.22 12.43
N ASP A 48 36.81 -6.63 13.39
CA ASP A 48 37.40 -7.98 13.40
C ASP A 48 36.30 -9.05 13.50
N TRP A 49 35.29 -8.82 14.36
CA TRP A 49 34.14 -9.72 14.49
C TRP A 49 33.30 -9.81 13.23
N VAL A 50 33.05 -8.69 12.53
CA VAL A 50 32.34 -8.71 11.24
C VAL A 50 33.11 -9.52 10.21
N ALA A 51 34.43 -9.31 10.11
CA ALA A 51 35.29 -10.05 9.17
C ALA A 51 35.33 -11.56 9.49
N ASP A 52 35.40 -11.91 10.78
CA ASP A 52 35.33 -13.29 11.26
C ASP A 52 34.00 -13.96 10.91
N ARG A 53 32.87 -13.27 11.13
CA ARG A 53 31.53 -13.77 10.76
C ARG A 53 31.37 -13.93 9.26
N ILE A 54 31.88 -13.01 8.45
CA ILE A 54 31.89 -13.16 6.98
C ILE A 54 32.70 -14.41 6.59
N THR A 55 33.91 -14.57 7.12
CA THR A 55 34.78 -15.71 6.82
C THR A 55 34.13 -17.03 7.25
N MET A 56 33.46 -17.04 8.40
CA MET A 56 32.69 -18.19 8.86
C MET A 56 31.59 -18.55 7.85
N LEU A 57 30.77 -17.58 7.41
CA LEU A 57 29.65 -17.83 6.49
C LEU A 57 30.12 -18.29 5.10
N GLU A 58 31.30 -17.85 4.66
CA GLU A 58 31.90 -18.32 3.39
C GLU A 58 32.37 -19.78 3.46
N ASN A 59 32.66 -20.30 4.65
CA ASN A 59 33.17 -21.66 4.87
C ASN A 59 32.17 -22.58 5.60
N VAL A 60 30.95 -22.12 5.83
CA VAL A 60 30.03 -22.77 6.76
C VAL A 60 29.45 -24.08 6.23
N LYS A 61 29.20 -25.02 7.13
CA LYS A 61 28.49 -26.25 6.82
C LYS A 61 27.01 -25.95 6.54
N ILE A 62 26.60 -26.15 5.30
CA ILE A 62 25.21 -25.99 4.86
C ILE A 62 24.46 -27.31 5.12
N CYS A 63 23.43 -27.25 5.96
CA CYS A 63 22.54 -28.39 6.19
C CYS A 63 21.41 -28.35 5.14
N LYS A 64 21.36 -29.37 4.28
CA LYS A 64 20.25 -29.53 3.33
C LYS A 64 18.97 -29.82 4.10
N MET A 65 17.91 -29.12 3.72
CA MET A 65 16.57 -29.35 4.23
C MET A 65 15.91 -30.43 3.37
N ASP A 66 15.97 -31.69 3.82
CA ASP A 66 15.30 -32.80 3.11
C ASP A 66 13.79 -32.85 3.44
N SER A 67 13.40 -32.24 4.56
CA SER A 67 12.01 -32.04 5.02
C SER A 67 11.84 -30.66 5.65
N PRO A 68 10.66 -30.01 5.58
CA PRO A 68 10.38 -28.73 6.26
C PRO A 68 10.49 -28.78 7.79
N TYR A 69 10.69 -29.97 8.38
CA TYR A 69 10.90 -30.16 9.82
C TYR A 69 12.37 -30.37 10.21
N ASP A 70 13.29 -30.44 9.23
CA ASP A 70 14.73 -30.63 9.47
C ASP A 70 15.42 -29.28 9.70
N GLU A 71 15.05 -28.64 10.81
CA GLU A 71 15.61 -27.34 11.21
C GLU A 71 16.81 -27.49 12.12
N VAL A 72 17.88 -26.74 11.84
CA VAL A 72 19.03 -26.64 12.74
C VAL A 72 18.61 -25.81 13.94
N ALA A 73 18.44 -26.46 15.10
CA ALA A 73 18.10 -25.78 16.35
C ALA A 73 19.33 -25.12 16.97
N ARG A 74 19.18 -23.86 17.37
CA ARG A 74 20.20 -23.13 18.15
C ARG A 74 20.15 -23.60 19.61
N PRO A 75 21.29 -23.94 20.24
CA PRO A 75 21.36 -24.24 21.66
C PRO A 75 20.90 -23.06 22.51
N ASP A 76 20.22 -23.33 23.62
CA ASP A 76 19.69 -22.29 24.53
C ASP A 76 20.78 -21.47 25.25
N ASP A 77 22.00 -22.02 25.37
CA ASP A 77 23.16 -21.32 25.92
C ASP A 77 24.00 -20.60 24.84
N GLY A 78 23.67 -20.79 23.56
CA GLY A 78 24.37 -20.24 22.41
C GLY A 78 25.79 -20.79 22.19
N VAL A 79 26.28 -21.72 23.02
CA VAL A 79 27.66 -22.21 22.97
C VAL A 79 27.83 -23.18 21.81
N GLY A 80 28.81 -22.92 20.93
CA GLY A 80 29.04 -23.75 19.74
C GLY A 80 27.88 -23.73 18.74
N ALA A 81 26.97 -22.76 18.85
CA ALA A 81 25.78 -22.68 18.01
C ALA A 81 26.13 -22.61 16.51
N ASP A 82 27.19 -21.89 16.16
CA ASP A 82 27.58 -21.67 14.77
C ASP A 82 28.26 -22.93 14.17
N ASP A 83 28.78 -23.85 15.00
CA ASP A 83 29.41 -25.11 14.56
C ASP A 83 28.38 -26.16 14.10
N LEU A 84 27.12 -26.01 14.51
CA LEU A 84 26.01 -26.89 14.12
C LEU A 84 25.60 -26.71 12.66
N GLY A 85 26.06 -25.63 12.02
CA GLY A 85 25.69 -25.25 10.67
C GLY A 85 24.37 -24.48 10.60
N PHE A 86 23.90 -24.27 9.37
CA PHE A 86 22.74 -23.44 9.08
C PHE A 86 21.88 -24.06 7.98
N ASN A 87 20.57 -23.84 8.07
CA ASN A 87 19.71 -23.98 6.90
C ASN A 87 19.87 -22.73 6.03
N VAL A 88 20.20 -22.91 4.75
CA VAL A 88 20.30 -21.79 3.80
C VAL A 88 18.94 -21.53 3.18
N VAL A 89 18.50 -20.27 3.27
CA VAL A 89 17.24 -19.80 2.71
C VAL A 89 17.55 -18.66 1.74
N TYR A 90 17.00 -18.75 0.53
CA TYR A 90 17.10 -17.70 -0.49
C TYR A 90 15.94 -16.71 -0.37
N ASP A 91 16.09 -15.50 -0.91
CA ASP A 91 15.06 -14.45 -0.87
C ASP A 91 13.69 -14.88 -1.42
N SER A 92 13.66 -15.85 -2.36
CA SER A 92 12.44 -16.45 -2.89
C SER A 92 11.65 -17.26 -1.84
N ASP A 93 12.34 -17.74 -0.80
CA ASP A 93 11.88 -18.73 0.18
C ASP A 93 11.70 -18.10 1.58
N LEU A 94 11.67 -16.77 1.66
CA LEU A 94 11.38 -15.98 2.88
C LEU A 94 9.94 -16.18 3.42
N ASP A 95 9.27 -17.26 3.03
CA ASP A 95 7.99 -17.76 3.55
C ASP A 95 8.02 -17.98 5.07
N TRP A 96 9.18 -17.90 5.74
CA TRP A 96 9.32 -17.95 7.21
C TRP A 96 8.88 -16.66 7.93
N PHE A 97 8.70 -15.54 7.22
CA PHE A 97 7.89 -14.42 7.73
C PHE A 97 6.39 -14.76 7.76
N LYS A 98 5.97 -15.96 7.33
CA LYS A 98 4.69 -16.49 7.77
C LYS A 98 4.73 -16.51 9.29
N LEU A 99 4.06 -15.52 9.86
CA LEU A 99 3.41 -15.55 11.16
C LEU A 99 2.35 -16.66 11.11
N SER A 100 2.77 -17.91 10.87
CA SER A 100 1.89 -19.05 10.74
C SER A 100 1.39 -19.39 12.13
N GLY A 101 0.23 -18.81 12.43
CA GLY A 101 -0.80 -19.43 13.25
C GLY A 101 -0.53 -19.45 14.74
N HIS A 102 0.49 -20.16 15.23
CA HIS A 102 0.43 -20.61 16.63
C HIS A 102 1.77 -20.78 17.40
N PHE A 103 2.97 -20.59 16.83
CA PHE A 103 4.21 -20.95 17.55
C PHE A 103 5.46 -20.06 17.41
N ILE A 104 5.52 -19.08 16.48
CA ILE A 104 6.72 -18.23 16.30
C ILE A 104 6.42 -16.80 16.76
N ASP A 105 7.12 -16.37 17.81
CA ASP A 105 6.89 -15.10 18.49
C ASP A 105 7.94 -14.04 18.14
N TRP A 106 9.17 -14.47 17.82
CA TRP A 106 10.31 -13.58 17.62
C TRP A 106 11.21 -14.00 16.47
N THR A 107 11.66 -13.03 15.69
CA THR A 107 12.67 -13.27 14.66
C THR A 107 13.79 -12.25 14.74
N TYR A 108 15.02 -12.74 14.56
CA TYR A 108 16.24 -11.94 14.64
C TYR A 108 17.09 -12.16 13.39
N THR A 109 17.67 -11.07 12.87
CA THR A 109 18.62 -11.16 11.76
C THR A 109 19.81 -10.26 12.04
N ILE A 110 21.02 -10.83 12.04
CA ILE A 110 22.26 -10.06 11.92
C ILE A 110 22.55 -9.91 10.43
N ASP A 111 22.27 -8.73 9.88
CA ASP A 111 22.50 -8.41 8.48
C ASP A 111 23.88 -7.76 8.33
N LEU A 112 24.82 -8.53 7.78
CA LEU A 112 26.19 -8.11 7.54
C LEU A 112 26.31 -7.25 6.26
N ASP A 113 25.34 -7.34 5.34
CA ASP A 113 25.32 -6.52 4.12
C ASP A 113 24.96 -5.05 4.44
N ASN A 114 24.08 -4.84 5.43
CA ASN A 114 23.65 -3.51 5.86
C ASN A 114 24.20 -3.08 7.23
N LEU A 115 24.94 -3.95 7.91
CA LEU A 115 25.42 -3.78 9.28
C LEU A 115 24.30 -3.46 10.30
N VAL A 116 23.20 -4.23 10.25
CA VAL A 116 22.05 -4.04 11.16
C VAL A 116 21.60 -5.32 11.87
N PHE A 117 21.15 -5.18 13.12
CA PHE A 117 20.41 -6.19 13.86
C PHE A 117 18.92 -5.94 13.71
N THR A 118 18.22 -6.84 13.03
CA THR A 118 16.80 -6.69 12.72
C THR A 118 15.95 -7.54 13.64
N ILE A 119 14.93 -6.94 14.27
CA ILE A 119 13.94 -7.62 15.12
C ILE A 119 12.59 -7.64 14.41
N ASN A 120 11.99 -8.83 14.29
CA ASN A 120 10.69 -9.08 13.65
C ASN A 120 10.59 -8.51 12.23
N GLY A 121 11.73 -8.29 11.56
CA GLY A 121 11.83 -7.62 10.26
C GLY A 121 11.34 -6.16 10.23
N LYS A 122 11.10 -5.50 11.38
CA LYS A 122 10.60 -4.12 11.46
C LYS A 122 11.61 -3.12 12.01
N ILE A 123 12.31 -3.53 13.05
CA ILE A 123 13.20 -2.64 13.80
C ILE A 123 14.61 -3.01 13.41
N HIS A 124 15.27 -2.12 12.69
CA HIS A 124 16.64 -2.29 12.23
C HIS A 124 17.56 -1.48 13.14
N LEU A 125 18.23 -2.16 14.06
CA LEU A 125 19.18 -1.55 14.96
C LEU A 125 20.55 -1.54 14.30
N ARG A 126 21.32 -0.46 14.46
CA ARG A 126 22.69 -0.41 13.93
C ARG A 126 23.59 -1.36 14.71
N LEU A 127 24.35 -2.22 14.02
CA LEU A 127 25.29 -3.12 14.72
C LEU A 127 26.43 -2.36 15.40
N ASP A 128 26.88 -1.25 14.80
CA ASP A 128 27.96 -0.40 15.34
C ASP A 128 27.52 0.50 16.51
N ASN A 129 26.21 0.60 16.76
CA ASN A 129 25.64 1.38 17.85
C ASN A 129 24.38 0.69 18.38
N MET A 130 24.55 -0.52 18.91
CA MET A 130 23.45 -1.29 19.50
C MET A 130 23.03 -0.72 20.87
N PRO A 131 21.73 -0.73 21.20
CA PRO A 131 21.29 -0.41 22.55
C PRO A 131 21.89 -1.39 23.58
N PRO A 132 22.22 -0.93 24.80
CA PRO A 132 22.91 -1.77 25.77
C PRO A 132 22.05 -2.89 26.36
N ASN A 133 20.73 -2.68 26.46
CA ASN A 133 19.74 -3.68 26.87
C ASN A 133 18.50 -3.54 25.98
N LEU A 134 18.08 -4.64 25.35
CA LEU A 134 16.88 -4.69 24.52
C LEU A 134 15.59 -4.67 25.35
N GLU A 135 15.60 -5.08 26.62
CA GLU A 135 14.40 -5.13 27.48
C GLU A 135 13.74 -3.78 27.72
N HIS A 136 14.52 -2.70 27.63
CA HIS A 136 14.04 -1.37 27.96
C HIS A 136 13.15 -0.76 26.87
N TYR A 137 12.93 -1.49 25.77
CA TYR A 137 12.19 -0.99 24.62
C TYR A 137 11.08 -1.95 24.19
N THR A 138 10.05 -1.36 23.61
CA THR A 138 8.93 -2.08 23.01
C THR A 138 9.12 -2.19 21.49
N TYR A 139 9.13 -3.42 20.99
CA TYR A 139 9.29 -3.75 19.56
C TYR A 139 7.96 -3.97 18.82
N HIS A 140 6.85 -3.58 19.44
CA HIS A 140 5.51 -3.62 18.87
C HIS A 140 4.97 -2.19 18.63
N LYS A 141 4.05 -2.07 17.67
CA LYS A 141 3.50 -0.76 17.26
C LYS A 141 2.71 -0.13 18.41
N GLY A 142 3.10 1.08 18.80
CA GLY A 142 2.41 1.87 19.82
C GLY A 142 2.74 1.47 21.26
N GLY A 143 3.87 0.79 21.49
CA GLY A 143 4.36 0.54 22.84
C GLY A 143 4.89 1.82 23.51
N ASP A 144 4.92 1.79 24.84
CA ASP A 144 5.18 2.97 25.68
C ASP A 144 6.64 3.44 25.66
N LEU A 145 7.56 2.58 25.19
CA LEU A 145 9.01 2.84 25.19
C LEU A 145 9.62 2.57 23.81
N PRO A 146 9.52 3.52 22.85
CA PRO A 146 10.11 3.36 21.53
C PRO A 146 11.65 3.35 21.61
N VAL A 147 12.28 2.63 20.69
CA VAL A 147 13.75 2.63 20.56
C VAL A 147 14.23 4.03 20.12
N PRO A 148 15.25 4.62 20.78
CA PRO A 148 15.86 5.87 20.37
C PRO A 148 16.39 5.86 18.93
N GLN A 149 16.22 6.98 18.22
CA GLN A 149 16.58 7.10 16.81
C GLN A 149 18.08 6.89 16.53
N GLU A 150 18.94 7.18 17.50
CA GLU A 150 20.40 6.96 17.43
C GLU A 150 20.79 5.48 17.24
N TYR A 151 19.95 4.55 17.69
CA TYR A 151 20.16 3.12 17.52
C TYR A 151 19.52 2.59 16.25
N ILE A 152 18.64 3.35 15.60
CA ILE A 152 17.86 2.88 14.44
C ILE A 152 18.59 3.21 13.15
N CYS A 153 18.78 2.20 12.30
CA CYS A 153 19.16 2.39 10.92
C CYS A 153 17.91 2.69 10.07
N ALA A 154 17.81 3.91 9.55
CA ALA A 154 16.64 4.38 8.81
C ALA A 154 16.55 3.80 7.39
N LYS A 155 17.67 3.37 6.80
CA LYS A 155 17.73 2.85 5.43
C LYS A 155 18.47 1.52 5.42
N VAL A 156 17.76 0.46 5.08
CA VAL A 156 18.29 -0.91 4.98
C VAL A 156 17.87 -1.45 3.62
N ASN A 157 18.83 -1.94 2.83
CA ASN A 157 18.50 -2.55 1.55
C ASN A 157 18.18 -4.04 1.74
N LEU A 158 16.88 -4.33 1.82
CA LEU A 158 16.32 -5.68 1.91
C LEU A 158 15.69 -6.13 0.58
N TRP A 159 15.71 -5.27 -0.43
CA TRP A 159 15.18 -5.59 -1.75
C TRP A 159 16.11 -6.58 -2.47
N PRO A 160 15.53 -7.48 -3.28
CA PRO A 160 16.32 -8.35 -4.13
C PRO A 160 17.05 -7.49 -5.18
N ALA A 161 18.09 -8.04 -5.78
CA ALA A 161 18.64 -7.42 -6.99
C ALA A 161 17.55 -7.23 -8.07
N PRO A 162 17.62 -6.15 -8.87
CA PRO A 162 16.76 -5.98 -10.04
C PRO A 162 16.85 -7.19 -10.96
N ASP A 163 15.71 -7.60 -11.52
CA ASP A 163 15.61 -8.69 -12.50
C ASP A 163 15.82 -8.22 -13.94
N PHE A 164 16.25 -6.97 -14.12
CA PHE A 164 16.52 -6.32 -15.40
C PHE A 164 17.94 -5.72 -15.43
N ASP A 165 18.45 -5.51 -16.65
CA ASP A 165 19.73 -4.84 -16.87
C ASP A 165 19.62 -3.36 -16.52
N THR A 166 20.34 -2.95 -15.47
CA THR A 166 20.32 -1.58 -14.96
C THR A 166 21.00 -0.58 -15.90
N GLU A 167 22.05 -0.99 -16.62
CA GLU A 167 22.75 -0.11 -17.56
C GLU A 167 21.90 0.14 -18.80
N GLU A 168 21.31 -0.91 -19.37
CA GLU A 168 20.40 -0.81 -20.50
C GLU A 168 19.16 0.03 -20.14
N CYS A 169 18.60 -0.20 -18.95
CA CYS A 169 17.46 0.55 -18.44
C CYS A 169 17.75 2.06 -18.36
N GLN A 170 18.87 2.42 -17.76
CA GLN A 170 19.28 3.82 -17.62
C GLN A 170 19.45 4.49 -18.99
N GLN A 171 20.10 3.82 -19.94
CA GLN A 171 20.27 4.33 -21.31
C GLN A 171 18.93 4.57 -22.02
N LYS A 172 17.98 3.63 -21.90
CA LYS A 172 16.64 3.78 -22.50
C LYS A 172 15.86 4.94 -21.88
N TYR A 173 15.94 5.10 -20.56
CA TYR A 173 15.30 6.20 -19.85
C TYR A 173 15.88 7.57 -20.26
N GLU A 174 17.21 7.70 -20.32
CA GLU A 174 17.89 8.92 -20.76
C GLU A 174 17.55 9.29 -22.21
N ALA A 175 17.37 8.29 -23.08
CA ALA A 175 16.95 8.50 -24.46
C ALA A 175 15.55 9.14 -24.58
N LEU A 176 14.69 9.01 -23.55
CA LEU A 176 13.39 9.69 -23.51
C LEU A 176 13.50 11.18 -23.25
N ARG A 177 14.64 11.65 -22.71
CA ARG A 177 14.88 13.04 -22.25
C ARG A 177 13.71 13.58 -21.40
N PRO A 178 13.34 12.89 -20.31
CA PRO A 178 12.17 13.25 -19.53
C PRO A 178 12.37 14.58 -18.77
N ILE A 179 11.29 15.34 -18.63
CA ILE A 179 11.26 16.53 -17.79
C ILE A 179 10.63 16.16 -16.45
N ILE A 180 11.38 16.32 -15.36
CA ILE A 180 10.86 16.10 -14.01
C ILE A 180 10.09 17.36 -13.58
N VAL A 181 8.79 17.20 -13.34
CA VAL A 181 7.89 18.32 -13.00
C VAL A 181 7.50 18.24 -11.52
N PRO A 182 7.75 19.29 -10.72
CA PRO A 182 7.37 19.32 -9.30
C PRO A 182 5.86 19.10 -9.09
N ALA A 183 5.50 18.50 -7.96
CA ALA A 183 4.11 18.16 -7.64
C ALA A 183 3.14 19.35 -7.77
N THR A 184 3.56 20.53 -7.32
CA THR A 184 2.78 21.78 -7.36
C THR A 184 2.39 22.22 -8.76
N GLU A 185 3.12 21.80 -9.79
CA GLU A 185 2.85 22.18 -11.18
C GLU A 185 1.83 21.26 -11.86
N TRP A 186 1.46 20.12 -11.26
CA TRP A 186 0.49 19.17 -11.84
C TRP A 186 -0.97 19.65 -11.79
N GLY A 187 -1.23 20.82 -11.20
CA GLY A 187 -2.56 21.43 -11.19
C GLY A 187 -3.52 20.87 -10.14
N ALA A 188 -3.05 19.98 -9.26
CA ALA A 188 -3.87 19.43 -8.18
C ALA A 188 -4.34 20.53 -7.21
N SER A 189 -5.63 20.53 -6.91
CA SER A 189 -6.24 21.50 -5.99
C SER A 189 -5.75 21.32 -4.56
N THR A 190 -5.73 22.42 -3.81
CA THR A 190 -5.43 22.36 -2.38
C THR A 190 -6.62 21.75 -1.61
N TRP A 191 -6.38 21.24 -0.40
CA TRP A 191 -7.42 20.61 0.43
C TRP A 191 -8.72 21.43 0.57
N ASN A 192 -8.59 22.75 0.68
CA ASN A 192 -9.70 23.67 0.88
C ASN A 192 -10.58 23.82 -0.38
N GLU A 193 -10.02 23.53 -1.55
CA GLU A 193 -10.69 23.61 -2.86
C GLU A 193 -11.30 22.27 -3.28
N LEU A 194 -10.97 21.18 -2.58
CA LEU A 194 -11.48 19.85 -2.90
C LEU A 194 -13.00 19.76 -2.73
N THR A 195 -13.63 19.03 -3.64
CA THR A 195 -15.04 18.66 -3.57
C THR A 195 -15.31 17.66 -2.46
N ALA A 196 -16.57 17.50 -2.07
CA ALA A 196 -16.97 16.54 -1.04
C ALA A 196 -16.55 15.10 -1.38
N SER A 197 -16.63 14.69 -2.65
CA SER A 197 -16.21 13.35 -3.07
C SER A 197 -14.70 13.16 -3.07
N GLN A 198 -13.93 14.18 -3.46
CA GLN A 198 -12.47 14.13 -3.37
C GLN A 198 -12.00 14.03 -1.92
N ARG A 199 -12.56 14.85 -1.01
CA ARG A 199 -12.29 14.76 0.43
C ARG A 199 -12.67 13.39 0.98
N PHE A 200 -13.83 12.86 0.59
CA PHE A 200 -14.27 11.54 1.03
C PHE A 200 -13.32 10.42 0.58
N SER A 201 -12.89 10.42 -0.68
CA SER A 201 -11.89 9.45 -1.18
C SER A 201 -10.57 9.53 -0.43
N ILE A 202 -10.06 10.73 -0.17
CA ILE A 202 -8.87 10.91 0.67
C ILE A 202 -9.13 10.33 2.08
N GLU A 203 -10.27 10.60 2.70
CA GLU A 203 -10.54 10.04 4.04
C GLU A 203 -10.62 8.50 4.04
N LEU A 204 -11.16 7.90 2.98
CA LEU A 204 -11.17 6.45 2.80
C LEU A 204 -9.77 5.87 2.62
N THR A 205 -8.97 6.44 1.72
CA THR A 205 -7.59 6.00 1.51
C THR A 205 -6.77 6.14 2.80
N HIS A 206 -7.03 7.16 3.60
CA HIS A 206 -6.38 7.32 4.91
C HIS A 206 -6.74 6.17 5.87
N CYS A 207 -8.02 5.81 5.95
CA CYS A 207 -8.45 4.65 6.74
C CYS A 207 -7.82 3.35 6.25
N PHE A 208 -7.84 3.11 4.94
CA PHE A 208 -7.25 1.93 4.32
C PHE A 208 -5.76 1.80 4.63
N LEU A 209 -4.97 2.84 4.32
CA LEU A 209 -3.53 2.83 4.53
C LEU A 209 -3.18 2.60 5.99
N ARG A 210 -3.90 3.22 6.93
CA ARG A 210 -3.64 3.01 8.36
C ARG A 210 -3.82 1.54 8.78
N GLU A 211 -4.78 0.85 8.18
CA GLU A 211 -5.09 -0.56 8.48
C GLU A 211 -4.14 -1.52 7.77
N THR A 212 -3.76 -1.24 6.51
CA THR A 212 -3.10 -2.23 5.64
C THR A 212 -1.61 -1.97 5.39
N SER A 213 -1.14 -0.73 5.46
CA SER A 213 0.25 -0.34 5.08
C SER A 213 1.35 -1.14 5.75
N HIS A 214 1.19 -1.44 7.05
CA HIS A 214 2.21 -2.13 7.85
C HIS A 214 2.57 -3.53 7.34
N ARG A 215 1.68 -4.18 6.59
CA ARG A 215 1.96 -5.47 5.95
C ARG A 215 2.93 -5.30 4.79
N PHE A 216 2.79 -4.21 4.05
CA PHE A 216 3.56 -3.94 2.84
C PHE A 216 4.94 -3.33 3.11
N THR A 217 5.27 -3.00 4.37
CA THR A 217 6.66 -2.77 4.79
C THR A 217 7.58 -3.97 4.45
N TYR A 218 7.00 -5.17 4.32
CA TYR A 218 7.69 -6.41 3.95
C TYR A 218 7.49 -6.80 2.49
N ALA A 219 7.14 -5.86 1.61
CA ALA A 219 6.92 -6.19 0.22
C ALA A 219 8.20 -6.65 -0.51
N TYR A 220 9.38 -6.61 0.12
CA TYR A 220 10.55 -7.34 -0.35
C TYR A 220 10.46 -8.86 -0.10
N VAL A 221 9.48 -9.37 0.64
CA VAL A 221 9.27 -10.81 0.86
C VAL A 221 8.33 -11.38 -0.20
N SER A 222 8.72 -12.47 -0.85
CA SER A 222 7.99 -13.10 -1.96
C SER A 222 6.51 -13.41 -1.66
N TYR A 223 6.17 -13.84 -0.44
CA TYR A 223 4.78 -14.07 -0.04
C TYR A 223 3.94 -12.78 -0.03
N VAL A 224 4.48 -11.68 0.51
CA VAL A 224 3.80 -10.39 0.56
C VAL A 224 3.75 -9.75 -0.82
N ARG A 225 4.78 -9.97 -1.66
CA ARG A 225 4.79 -9.50 -3.06
C ARG A 225 3.58 -9.93 -3.86
N ARG A 226 3.09 -11.15 -3.60
CA ARG A 226 1.89 -11.70 -4.27
C ARG A 226 0.64 -10.85 -4.03
N ASP A 227 0.60 -10.07 -2.96
CA ASP A 227 -0.55 -9.25 -2.58
C ASP A 227 -0.39 -7.77 -2.95
N ILE A 228 0.74 -7.37 -3.58
CA ILE A 228 1.00 -5.98 -4.00
C ILE A 228 -0.09 -5.48 -4.94
N ASN A 229 -0.49 -6.31 -5.90
CA ASN A 229 -1.51 -5.96 -6.88
C ASN A 229 -2.85 -5.69 -6.21
N ASP A 230 -3.26 -6.54 -5.28
CA ASP A 230 -4.52 -6.37 -4.54
C ASP A 230 -4.47 -5.11 -3.66
N PHE A 231 -3.34 -4.84 -3.02
CA PHE A 231 -3.16 -3.63 -2.22
C PHE A 231 -3.21 -2.36 -3.05
N CYS A 232 -2.45 -2.28 -4.14
CA CYS A 232 -2.43 -1.12 -5.02
C CYS A 232 -3.78 -0.92 -5.71
N TRP A 233 -4.46 -2.01 -6.08
CA TRP A 233 -5.82 -1.96 -6.62
C TRP A 233 -6.83 -1.39 -5.62
N ASN A 234 -6.80 -1.87 -4.38
CA ASN A 234 -7.66 -1.35 -3.32
C ASN A 234 -7.35 0.13 -3.01
N MET A 235 -6.07 0.50 -2.94
CA MET A 235 -5.66 1.88 -2.76
C MET A 235 -6.13 2.76 -3.92
N LEU A 236 -6.00 2.30 -5.17
CA LEU A 236 -6.52 2.97 -6.35
C LEU A 236 -8.04 3.19 -6.24
N CYS A 237 -8.81 2.13 -6.00
CA CYS A 237 -10.27 2.19 -5.87
C CYS A 237 -10.72 3.20 -4.79
N THR A 238 -10.06 3.22 -3.64
CA THR A 238 -10.38 4.18 -2.56
C THR A 238 -10.07 5.63 -2.93
N SER A 239 -9.08 5.83 -3.81
CA SER A 239 -8.62 7.15 -4.23
C SER A 239 -9.48 7.77 -5.33
N ILE A 240 -10.44 7.03 -5.91
CA ILE A 240 -11.31 7.49 -7.00
C ILE A 240 -12.52 8.25 -6.44
N PRO A 241 -12.66 9.55 -6.72
CA PRO A 241 -13.81 10.34 -6.29
C PRO A 241 -15.12 9.79 -6.84
N ALA A 242 -16.13 9.71 -5.97
CA ALA A 242 -17.47 9.26 -6.33
C ALA A 242 -17.54 7.85 -6.93
N LEU A 243 -16.56 7.00 -6.60
CA LEU A 243 -16.77 5.56 -6.68
C LEU A 243 -17.70 5.16 -5.53
N PRO A 244 -18.93 4.72 -5.81
CA PRO A 244 -19.86 4.29 -4.78
C PRO A 244 -19.36 2.98 -4.14
N ILE A 245 -19.51 2.88 -2.81
CA ILE A 245 -19.13 1.69 -2.04
C ILE A 245 -20.36 0.81 -1.84
N PHE A 246 -20.21 -0.51 -2.00
CA PHE A 246 -21.29 -1.50 -1.79
C PHE A 246 -20.93 -2.49 -0.69
N GLN A 247 -21.93 -3.01 0.00
CA GLN A 247 -21.78 -4.18 0.89
C GLN A 247 -22.28 -5.42 0.16
N ASP A 248 -21.50 -6.49 0.22
CA ASP A 248 -21.82 -7.81 -0.35
C ASP A 248 -22.99 -8.46 0.41
N ASP A 249 -24.21 -8.03 0.13
CA ASP A 249 -25.40 -8.88 0.25
C ASP A 249 -25.89 -9.19 -1.18
N TYR A 250 -25.06 -9.84 -1.99
CA TYR A 250 -25.43 -10.26 -3.33
C TYR A 250 -26.19 -11.60 -3.32
N PRO A 251 -27.39 -11.69 -3.91
CA PRO A 251 -27.98 -12.99 -4.25
C PRO A 251 -27.16 -13.66 -5.37
N LYS A 252 -26.82 -14.95 -5.17
CA LYS A 252 -26.15 -15.80 -6.18
C LYS A 252 -26.93 -15.77 -7.50
N GLY A 253 -26.30 -15.33 -8.60
CA GLY A 253 -26.90 -15.44 -9.94
C GLY A 253 -26.46 -14.45 -11.03
N MET A 254 -25.44 -13.61 -10.82
CA MET A 254 -25.02 -12.58 -11.79
C MET A 254 -23.71 -12.89 -12.52
N ASP A 255 -23.59 -14.09 -13.10
CA ASP A 255 -22.54 -14.40 -14.09
C ASP A 255 -22.82 -13.80 -15.49
N THR A 256 -23.86 -12.97 -15.65
CA THR A 256 -24.45 -12.63 -16.96
C THR A 256 -24.24 -11.19 -17.46
N PHE A 257 -23.43 -10.34 -16.79
CA PHE A 257 -22.95 -9.10 -17.41
C PHE A 257 -21.57 -9.27 -18.04
N GLY A 258 -21.46 -10.26 -18.93
CA GLY A 258 -20.36 -10.34 -19.88
C GLY A 258 -20.44 -9.18 -20.89
N ALA A 259 -19.26 -8.62 -21.22
CA ALA A 259 -18.98 -7.90 -22.46
C ALA A 259 -19.25 -6.38 -22.59
N LEU A 260 -19.34 -5.58 -21.51
CA LEU A 260 -19.22 -4.11 -21.64
C LEU A 260 -18.25 -3.54 -20.60
N SER A 261 -17.02 -3.33 -21.06
CA SER A 261 -15.90 -2.64 -20.39
C SER A 261 -16.34 -1.29 -19.82
N CYS A 262 -16.74 -1.29 -18.55
CA CYS A 262 -16.93 -0.09 -17.78
C CYS A 262 -15.96 -0.16 -16.61
N ALA A 263 -15.17 0.90 -16.40
CA ALA A 263 -14.25 1.02 -15.28
C ALA A 263 -14.92 0.64 -13.94
N TYR A 264 -16.22 0.88 -13.78
CA TYR A 264 -17.03 0.43 -12.64
C TYR A 264 -17.12 -1.10 -12.51
N VAL A 265 -17.34 -1.86 -13.60
CA VAL A 265 -17.42 -3.35 -13.66
C VAL A 265 -16.04 -3.98 -13.49
N VAL A 266 -15.00 -3.35 -14.00
CA VAL A 266 -13.62 -3.76 -13.72
C VAL A 266 -13.26 -3.49 -12.25
N MET A 267 -13.75 -2.38 -11.66
CA MET A 267 -13.63 -2.02 -10.23
C MET A 267 -14.54 -2.82 -9.29
N HIS A 268 -15.48 -3.62 -9.82
CA HIS A 268 -16.47 -4.35 -9.02
C HIS A 268 -15.89 -5.58 -8.30
N SER A 269 -14.67 -6.03 -8.61
CA SER A 269 -14.05 -7.11 -7.85
C SER A 269 -13.33 -6.56 -6.61
N LEU A 270 -14.10 -6.34 -5.54
CA LEU A 270 -13.58 -6.35 -4.17
C LEU A 270 -13.75 -7.75 -3.53
N ALA A 271 -14.35 -8.70 -4.25
CA ALA A 271 -14.70 -10.04 -3.74
C ALA A 271 -14.80 -11.18 -4.78
N SER A 272 -14.55 -10.98 -6.09
CA SER A 272 -14.61 -12.10 -7.05
C SER A 272 -13.29 -12.87 -7.08
N LYS A 273 -13.38 -14.22 -7.06
CA LYS A 273 -12.25 -15.15 -7.19
C LYS A 273 -11.65 -15.16 -8.61
N GLY A 274 -11.27 -14.00 -9.13
CA GLY A 274 -10.48 -13.81 -10.34
C GLY A 274 -10.82 -12.51 -11.12
N PRO A 275 -9.85 -11.86 -11.79
CA PRO A 275 -8.41 -12.06 -11.75
C PRO A 275 -7.75 -11.02 -10.82
N SER A 276 -7.12 -11.46 -9.74
CA SER A 276 -5.95 -10.76 -9.22
C SER A 276 -4.96 -10.64 -10.38
N LYS A 277 -4.47 -9.42 -10.69
CA LYS A 277 -3.51 -9.22 -11.77
C LYS A 277 -2.33 -10.18 -11.61
N SER A 278 -1.98 -10.87 -12.68
CA SER A 278 -0.73 -11.64 -12.77
C SER A 278 0.45 -10.66 -12.83
N LEU A 279 1.60 -11.07 -12.29
CA LEU A 279 2.82 -10.28 -12.24
C LEU A 279 3.26 -9.77 -13.64
N VAL A 280 3.85 -8.56 -13.62
CA VAL A 280 4.79 -7.94 -14.58
C VAL A 280 4.22 -7.08 -15.74
N THR A 281 3.01 -7.28 -16.29
CA THR A 281 2.64 -6.58 -17.56
C THR A 281 1.26 -5.92 -17.66
N ASP A 282 0.44 -5.93 -16.60
CA ASP A 282 -0.97 -5.57 -16.75
C ASP A 282 -1.25 -4.09 -16.47
N TYR A 283 -1.11 -3.30 -17.52
CA TYR A 283 -1.61 -1.94 -17.61
C TYR A 283 -3.13 -1.91 -17.75
N CYS A 284 -3.81 -0.97 -17.08
CA CYS A 284 -5.24 -0.76 -17.29
C CYS A 284 -5.61 0.72 -17.38
N TRP A 285 -6.58 1.05 -18.24
CA TRP A 285 -7.09 2.40 -18.39
C TRP A 285 -8.24 2.67 -17.43
N ILE A 286 -8.07 3.66 -16.54
CA ILE A 286 -9.07 4.09 -15.57
C ILE A 286 -9.20 5.61 -15.64
N ARG A 287 -10.42 6.09 -15.92
CA ARG A 287 -10.74 7.53 -16.02
C ARG A 287 -9.76 8.32 -16.91
N GLY A 288 -9.32 7.71 -18.00
CA GLY A 288 -8.38 8.34 -18.95
C GLY A 288 -6.91 8.33 -18.52
N CYS A 289 -6.58 7.66 -17.42
CA CYS A 289 -5.22 7.43 -16.96
C CYS A 289 -4.82 5.96 -17.15
N LEU A 290 -3.60 5.72 -17.60
CA LEU A 290 -3.00 4.39 -17.71
C LEU A 290 -2.37 4.00 -16.37
N ILE A 291 -2.81 2.90 -15.76
CA ILE A 291 -2.41 2.53 -14.40
C ILE A 291 -1.54 1.27 -14.43
N THR A 292 -0.42 1.31 -13.71
CA THR A 292 0.41 0.13 -13.39
C THR A 292 0.80 0.12 -11.91
N PHE A 293 1.22 -1.04 -11.42
CA PHE A 293 1.62 -1.27 -10.04
C PHE A 293 3.04 -1.84 -9.99
N CYS A 294 3.81 -1.41 -8.99
CA CYS A 294 5.19 -1.84 -8.78
C CYS A 294 5.45 -2.10 -7.29
N ALA A 295 6.60 -2.70 -7.00
CA ALA A 295 6.98 -3.04 -5.63
C ALA A 295 7.44 -1.80 -4.85
N HIS A 296 8.39 -1.04 -5.38
CA HIS A 296 8.96 0.14 -4.73
C HIS A 296 9.46 1.16 -5.78
N LEU A 297 9.55 2.42 -5.37
CA LEU A 297 10.05 3.54 -6.18
C LEU A 297 11.11 4.35 -5.42
N ASP A 298 11.68 3.82 -4.34
CA ASP A 298 12.69 4.48 -3.50
C ASP A 298 14.08 4.53 -4.15
N ASP A 299 14.34 3.68 -5.15
CA ASP A 299 15.55 3.66 -5.95
C ASP A 299 15.29 4.27 -7.35
N PRO A 300 16.08 5.29 -7.77
CA PRO A 300 15.97 5.91 -9.09
C PRO A 300 15.97 4.94 -10.26
N ILE A 301 16.65 3.79 -10.16
CA ILE A 301 16.70 2.83 -11.27
C ILE A 301 15.32 2.19 -11.54
N TYR A 302 14.53 1.95 -10.50
CA TYR A 302 13.17 1.43 -10.65
C TYR A 302 12.23 2.51 -11.18
N VAL A 303 12.43 3.77 -10.79
CA VAL A 303 11.69 4.90 -11.39
C VAL A 303 11.98 4.98 -12.88
N ALA A 304 13.26 4.90 -13.28
CA ALA A 304 13.66 4.89 -14.68
C ALA A 304 13.00 3.73 -15.44
N HIS A 305 13.05 2.52 -14.90
CA HIS A 305 12.44 1.32 -15.48
C HIS A 305 10.93 1.48 -15.70
N GLU A 306 10.19 1.86 -14.66
CA GLU A 306 8.73 1.96 -14.71
C GLU A 306 8.25 3.11 -15.59
N VAL A 307 8.93 4.26 -15.57
CA VAL A 307 8.62 5.39 -16.46
C VAL A 307 8.86 5.01 -17.92
N GLU A 308 9.97 4.34 -18.22
CA GLU A 308 10.31 3.88 -19.57
C GLU A 308 9.24 2.92 -20.12
N HIS A 309 8.90 1.89 -19.34
CA HIS A 309 7.88 0.92 -19.68
C HIS A 309 6.49 1.56 -19.86
N MET A 310 6.13 2.51 -18.98
CA MET A 310 4.88 3.26 -19.09
C MET A 310 4.81 4.05 -20.40
N VAL A 311 5.87 4.76 -20.77
CA VAL A 311 5.93 5.53 -22.04
C VAL A 311 5.88 4.61 -23.24
N GLN A 312 6.63 3.50 -23.24
CA GLN A 312 6.53 2.50 -24.30
C GLN A 312 5.10 1.98 -24.46
N ARG A 313 4.42 1.70 -23.36
CA ARG A 313 3.05 1.23 -23.39
C ARG A 313 2.10 2.28 -23.96
N MET A 314 2.20 3.53 -23.51
CA MET A 314 1.40 4.64 -24.05
C MET A 314 1.57 4.80 -25.57
N ARG A 315 2.82 4.70 -26.06
CA ARG A 315 3.12 4.75 -27.50
C ARG A 315 2.50 3.58 -28.26
N ARG A 316 2.57 2.36 -27.72
CA ARG A 316 1.96 1.16 -28.32
C ARG A 316 0.44 1.24 -28.39
N ASP A 317 -0.20 1.83 -27.38
CA ASP A 317 -1.66 2.04 -27.36
C ASP A 317 -2.10 3.14 -28.36
N GLY A 318 -1.17 3.87 -28.98
CA GLY A 318 -1.45 4.82 -30.07
C GLY A 318 -2.01 6.17 -29.62
N HIS A 319 -1.98 6.49 -28.32
CA HIS A 319 -2.44 7.77 -27.79
C HIS A 319 -1.36 8.84 -28.01
N ALA A 320 -1.69 9.93 -28.73
CA ALA A 320 -0.78 11.05 -28.92
C ALA A 320 -0.55 11.85 -27.61
N GLU A 321 -1.56 11.90 -26.75
CA GLU A 321 -1.52 12.53 -25.44
C GLU A 321 -2.12 11.59 -24.40
N SER A 322 -1.37 11.29 -23.34
CA SER A 322 -1.80 10.35 -22.29
C SER A 322 -1.18 10.68 -20.94
N VAL A 323 -1.85 10.23 -19.87
CA VAL A 323 -1.34 10.32 -18.50
C VAL A 323 -1.31 8.92 -17.90
N GLY A 324 -0.28 8.63 -17.14
CA GLY A 324 -0.03 7.35 -16.50
C GLY A 324 0.23 7.53 -15.03
N ILE A 325 -0.16 6.54 -14.24
CA ILE A 325 -0.04 6.52 -12.79
C ILE A 325 0.64 5.20 -12.41
N ILE A 326 1.76 5.29 -11.72
CA ILE A 326 2.57 4.16 -11.26
C ILE A 326 2.45 4.14 -9.74
N LEU A 327 1.73 3.17 -9.19
CA LEU A 327 1.55 3.05 -7.73
C LEU A 327 2.48 1.98 -7.16
N SER A 328 3.13 2.31 -6.06
CA SER A 328 4.06 1.43 -5.34
C SER A 328 3.42 0.85 -4.08
N SER A 329 3.78 -0.39 -3.75
CA SER A 329 3.39 -1.02 -2.47
C SER A 329 3.95 -0.27 -1.24
N GLN A 330 5.02 0.50 -1.43
CA GLN A 330 5.66 1.30 -0.38
C GLN A 330 4.97 2.64 -0.09
N GLN A 331 3.75 2.83 -0.61
CA GLN A 331 2.96 4.06 -0.49
C GLN A 331 3.65 5.23 -1.20
N GLU A 332 4.11 4.96 -2.42
CA GLU A 332 4.72 5.95 -3.31
C GLU A 332 3.97 5.99 -4.64
N LEU A 333 4.10 7.12 -5.34
CA LEU A 333 3.45 7.37 -6.62
C LEU A 333 4.42 8.10 -7.56
N VAL A 334 4.44 7.69 -8.82
CA VAL A 334 4.97 8.49 -9.92
C VAL A 334 3.90 8.68 -10.98
N VAL A 335 3.75 9.90 -11.46
CA VAL A 335 2.84 10.24 -12.56
C VAL A 335 3.66 10.53 -13.81
N VAL A 336 3.24 9.99 -14.95
CA VAL A 336 3.89 10.20 -16.25
C VAL A 336 2.91 10.85 -17.20
N ALA A 337 3.31 11.88 -17.92
CA ALA A 337 2.54 12.49 -18.99
C ALA A 337 3.33 12.43 -20.30
N MET A 338 2.67 11.96 -21.35
CA MET A 338 3.18 11.95 -22.71
C MET A 338 2.36 12.94 -23.52
N ASP A 339 3.04 13.95 -24.09
CA ASP A 339 2.45 14.98 -24.95
C ASP A 339 3.21 14.97 -26.29
N GLY A 340 2.80 14.08 -27.20
CA GLY A 340 3.54 13.80 -28.43
C GLY A 340 4.96 13.30 -28.12
N PRO A 341 6.03 14.00 -28.55
CA PRO A 341 7.41 13.61 -28.26
C PRO A 341 7.87 13.99 -26.85
N VAL A 342 7.15 14.88 -26.16
CA VAL A 342 7.58 15.41 -24.86
C VAL A 342 7.09 14.49 -23.74
N ILE A 343 8.04 14.00 -22.94
CA ILE A 343 7.77 13.17 -21.77
C ILE A 343 7.99 13.99 -20.50
N ARG A 344 7.02 13.97 -19.61
CA ARG A 344 7.09 14.56 -18.27
C ARG A 344 6.80 13.49 -17.23
N HIS A 345 7.45 13.55 -16.08
CA HIS A 345 6.98 12.77 -14.93
C HIS A 345 7.20 13.52 -13.62
N SER A 346 6.45 13.15 -12.59
CA SER A 346 6.64 13.71 -11.25
C SER A 346 7.91 13.15 -10.61
N PRO A 347 8.50 13.81 -9.60
CA PRO A 347 9.34 13.09 -8.65
C PRO A 347 8.52 11.97 -7.97
N VAL A 348 9.20 11.12 -7.19
CA VAL A 348 8.52 10.13 -6.36
C VAL A 348 7.73 10.85 -5.28
N LEU A 349 6.41 10.67 -5.28
CA LEU A 349 5.49 11.34 -4.38
C LEU A 349 5.07 10.39 -3.26
N ASP A 350 5.17 10.86 -2.03
CA ASP A 350 4.65 10.13 -0.88
C ASP A 350 3.12 10.13 -0.87
N ILE A 351 2.49 8.99 -0.57
CA ILE A 351 1.05 8.86 -0.36
C ILE A 351 0.69 8.31 1.02
N ARG A 352 1.63 8.31 1.99
CA ARG A 352 1.39 7.89 3.37
C ARG A 352 0.35 8.76 4.09
N THR A 353 -0.12 8.25 5.22
CA THR A 353 -0.98 9.01 6.13
C THR A 353 -0.16 10.05 6.89
N THR A 354 -0.64 11.29 6.96
CA THR A 354 -0.04 12.33 7.79
C THR A 354 -0.35 12.08 9.29
N PRO A 355 0.60 12.35 10.21
CA PRO A 355 0.38 12.16 11.65
C PRO A 355 -0.79 13.01 12.18
N ARG A 356 -1.45 12.52 13.25
CA ARG A 356 -2.67 13.09 13.85
C ARG A 356 -2.61 14.59 14.23
N GLY A 357 -1.41 15.19 14.32
CA GLY A 357 -1.22 16.59 14.72
C GLY A 357 -1.37 17.62 13.60
N GLU A 358 -1.37 17.21 12.33
CA GLU A 358 -1.40 18.12 11.18
C GLU A 358 -2.80 18.30 10.57
N ARG A 359 -3.81 18.52 11.42
CA ARG A 359 -5.24 18.69 11.04
C ARG A 359 -5.85 17.47 10.30
N PRO A 360 -7.09 17.06 10.62
CA PRO A 360 -7.81 16.08 9.81
C PRO A 360 -7.85 16.55 8.35
N GLY A 361 -7.29 15.77 7.42
CA GLY A 361 -7.38 16.06 5.99
C GLY A 361 -6.13 16.60 5.29
N ARG A 362 -4.95 16.72 5.91
CA ARG A 362 -3.74 17.00 5.10
C ARG A 362 -3.32 15.76 4.31
N ALA A 363 -3.82 15.64 3.08
CA ALA A 363 -3.28 14.74 2.08
C ALA A 363 -1.88 15.21 1.67
N THR A 364 -0.97 14.27 1.46
CA THR A 364 0.29 14.56 0.78
C THR A 364 0.02 14.99 -0.67
N ASP A 365 0.97 15.67 -1.30
CA ASP A 365 0.84 16.09 -2.70
C ASP A 365 0.56 14.90 -3.63
N GLY A 366 1.17 13.74 -3.36
CA GLY A 366 0.89 12.51 -4.10
C GLY A 366 -0.57 12.10 -4.05
N ARG A 367 -1.22 12.22 -2.89
CA ARG A 367 -2.64 11.87 -2.74
C ARG A 367 -3.55 12.90 -3.39
N LEU A 368 -3.21 14.19 -3.29
CA LEU A 368 -3.94 15.24 -3.98
C LEU A 368 -3.89 15.04 -5.50
N ILE A 369 -2.71 14.76 -6.05
CA ILE A 369 -2.52 14.48 -7.48
C ILE A 369 -3.24 13.20 -7.90
N LEU A 370 -3.12 12.11 -7.12
CA LEU A 370 -3.81 10.86 -7.41
C LEU A 370 -5.33 11.06 -7.50
N THR A 371 -5.91 11.72 -6.49
CA THR A 371 -7.34 12.02 -6.44
C THR A 371 -7.75 12.99 -7.56
N TYR A 372 -6.91 13.97 -7.90
CA TYR A 372 -7.12 14.91 -9.01
C TYR A 372 -7.17 14.19 -10.37
N LEU A 373 -6.17 13.38 -10.68
CA LEU A 373 -6.09 12.64 -11.97
C LEU A 373 -7.20 11.61 -12.12
N LEU A 374 -7.61 10.99 -11.01
CA LEU A 374 -8.72 10.05 -10.97
C LEU A 374 -10.08 10.73 -10.83
N SER A 375 -10.16 12.06 -10.74
CA SER A 375 -11.45 12.75 -10.76
C SER A 375 -12.07 12.68 -12.16
N PRO A 376 -13.40 12.76 -12.30
CA PRO A 376 -14.02 12.75 -13.62
C PRO A 376 -13.46 13.89 -14.50
N PRO A 377 -13.12 13.63 -15.78
CA PRO A 377 -12.50 14.64 -16.65
C PRO A 377 -13.28 15.95 -16.81
N LEU A 378 -14.60 15.92 -16.57
CA LEU A 378 -15.46 17.11 -16.63
C LEU A 378 -15.42 17.97 -15.36
N THR A 379 -14.78 17.49 -14.29
CA THR A 379 -14.76 18.15 -12.98
C THR A 379 -13.42 18.79 -12.64
N VAL A 380 -12.43 18.64 -13.53
CA VAL A 380 -11.05 19.02 -13.28
C VAL A 380 -10.48 19.76 -14.49
N ALA A 381 -9.64 20.75 -14.22
CA ALA A 381 -8.94 21.49 -15.26
C ALA A 381 -7.99 20.57 -16.06
N PRO A 382 -7.73 20.86 -17.35
CA PRO A 382 -6.63 20.22 -18.06
C PRO A 382 -5.30 20.45 -17.32
N LEU A 383 -4.32 19.56 -17.53
CA LEU A 383 -2.96 19.76 -17.01
C LEU A 383 -2.40 21.13 -17.46
N PRO A 384 -1.68 21.88 -16.61
CA PRO A 384 -1.36 23.28 -16.88
C PRO A 384 -0.54 23.53 -18.15
N TRP A 385 0.29 22.57 -18.55
CA TRP A 385 1.10 22.62 -19.77
C TRP A 385 0.41 22.05 -21.01
N ARG A 386 -0.78 21.48 -20.90
CA ARG A 386 -1.54 21.03 -22.07
C ARG A 386 -2.30 22.20 -22.66
N THR A 387 -1.87 22.62 -23.85
CA THR A 387 -2.54 23.65 -24.66
C THR A 387 -3.87 23.18 -25.25
N GLN A 388 -4.27 21.92 -25.02
CA GLN A 388 -5.49 21.43 -25.62
C GLN A 388 -6.68 22.13 -24.97
N ARG A 389 -7.23 23.05 -25.77
CA ARG A 389 -8.60 23.56 -25.66
C ARG A 389 -9.40 22.43 -25.06
N CYS A 390 -9.89 22.62 -23.84
CA CYS A 390 -11.16 22.04 -23.54
C CYS A 390 -12.01 22.47 -24.74
N ARG A 391 -12.31 21.55 -25.67
CA ARG A 391 -13.65 21.49 -26.17
C ARG A 391 -14.46 21.27 -24.88
N SER A 392 -14.66 22.35 -24.12
CA SER A 392 -15.98 22.93 -24.07
C SER A 392 -16.54 22.73 -25.47
N LEU A 393 -17.08 21.54 -25.69
CA LEU A 393 -18.43 21.45 -26.16
C LEU A 393 -19.15 22.42 -25.23
N ILE A 394 -19.09 23.71 -25.60
CA ILE A 394 -20.19 24.63 -25.50
C ILE A 394 -21.27 23.81 -26.17
N VAL A 395 -21.93 22.99 -25.35
CA VAL A 395 -23.15 22.35 -25.75
C VAL A 395 -24.01 23.56 -25.99
N SER A 396 -24.21 23.84 -27.28
CA SER A 396 -25.39 24.47 -27.81
C SER A 396 -26.50 24.20 -26.83
N ALA A 397 -26.93 25.24 -26.11
CA ALA A 397 -28.04 25.19 -25.20
C ALA A 397 -29.27 24.77 -26.01
N ASN A 398 -29.46 23.47 -26.18
CA ASN A 398 -30.76 22.93 -26.49
C ASN A 398 -31.53 23.12 -25.19
N LEU A 399 -32.22 24.26 -25.12
CA LEU A 399 -33.27 24.59 -24.16
C LEU A 399 -34.41 23.56 -24.28
N GLY A 400 -34.13 22.32 -23.88
CA GLY A 400 -35.13 21.44 -23.29
C GLY A 400 -35.09 21.70 -21.78
N ALA A 401 -36.25 21.71 -21.12
CA ALA A 401 -36.36 21.99 -19.69
C ALA A 401 -35.43 21.08 -18.87
N GLU A 402 -34.27 21.60 -18.47
CA GLU A 402 -33.37 20.90 -17.55
C GLU A 402 -34.06 20.82 -16.19
N LEU A 403 -34.15 19.61 -15.64
CA LEU A 403 -34.66 19.44 -14.28
C LEU A 403 -33.74 20.19 -13.30
N PRO A 404 -34.30 20.95 -12.34
CA PRO A 404 -33.48 21.62 -11.33
C PRO A 404 -32.57 20.62 -10.59
N PRO A 405 -31.32 21.00 -10.27
CA PRO A 405 -30.39 20.12 -9.54
C PRO A 405 -30.96 19.56 -8.24
N GLU A 406 -31.86 20.29 -7.59
CA GLU A 406 -32.57 19.87 -6.37
C GLU A 406 -33.49 18.67 -6.65
N VAL A 407 -34.22 18.71 -7.77
CA VAL A 407 -35.10 17.61 -8.20
C VAL A 407 -34.27 16.40 -8.58
N ILE A 408 -33.16 16.61 -9.30
CA ILE A 408 -32.21 15.53 -9.62
C ILE A 408 -31.65 14.91 -8.33
N ARG A 409 -31.32 15.71 -7.32
CA ARG A 409 -30.85 15.22 -6.02
C ARG A 409 -31.92 14.40 -5.30
N ILE A 410 -33.17 14.83 -5.35
CA ILE A 410 -34.30 14.06 -4.80
C ILE A 410 -34.41 12.72 -5.52
N ILE A 411 -34.41 12.70 -6.86
CA ILE A 411 -34.46 11.47 -7.65
C ILE A 411 -33.33 10.54 -7.23
N ILE A 412 -32.08 11.03 -7.22
CA ILE A 412 -30.89 10.27 -6.82
C ILE A 412 -31.06 9.67 -5.42
N ASN A 413 -31.64 10.41 -4.47
CA ASN A 413 -31.82 9.93 -3.10
C ASN A 413 -32.66 8.63 -3.04
N TYR A 414 -33.67 8.49 -3.90
CA TYR A 414 -34.54 7.32 -3.96
C TYR A 414 -34.02 6.20 -4.87
N LEU A 415 -32.93 6.41 -5.60
CA LEU A 415 -32.36 5.34 -6.43
C LEU A 415 -31.70 4.30 -5.54
N ASP A 416 -32.07 3.03 -5.78
CA ASP A 416 -31.22 1.92 -5.42
C ASP A 416 -29.87 2.04 -6.13
N ILE A 417 -28.92 1.26 -5.66
CA ILE A 417 -27.54 1.42 -6.08
C ILE A 417 -27.26 0.98 -7.53
N GLN A 418 -28.01 0.00 -8.03
CA GLN A 418 -27.90 -0.49 -9.40
C GLN A 418 -28.47 0.56 -10.38
N THR A 419 -29.61 1.14 -10.02
CA THR A 419 -30.22 2.24 -10.76
C THR A 419 -29.35 3.49 -10.70
N TYR A 420 -28.72 3.78 -9.56
CA TYR A 420 -27.76 4.89 -9.40
C TYR A 420 -26.59 4.79 -10.39
N ILE A 421 -25.93 3.62 -10.47
CA ILE A 421 -24.82 3.40 -11.41
C ILE A 421 -25.29 3.54 -12.86
N SER A 422 -26.44 2.97 -13.19
CA SER A 422 -27.01 3.06 -14.53
C SER A 422 -27.34 4.50 -14.92
N MET A 423 -27.91 5.26 -13.99
CA MET A 423 -28.25 6.67 -14.17
C MET A 423 -27.02 7.58 -14.37
N CYS A 424 -25.92 7.26 -13.70
CA CYS A 424 -24.63 7.94 -13.91
C CYS A 424 -24.09 7.79 -15.35
N ARG A 425 -24.54 6.78 -16.12
CA ARG A 425 -24.09 6.52 -17.50
C ARG A 425 -24.93 7.26 -18.54
N VAL A 426 -26.19 7.54 -18.24
CA VAL A 426 -27.16 8.05 -19.23
C VAL A 426 -27.31 9.57 -19.21
N SER A 427 -26.93 10.26 -18.14
CA SER A 427 -27.05 11.72 -18.03
C SER A 427 -25.83 12.36 -17.37
N ARG A 428 -25.25 13.36 -18.03
CA ARG A 428 -24.13 14.16 -17.50
C ARG A 428 -24.55 14.98 -16.29
N SER A 429 -25.76 15.54 -16.29
CA SER A 429 -26.30 16.33 -15.17
C SER A 429 -26.51 15.46 -13.94
N ILE A 430 -27.07 14.25 -14.11
CA ILE A 430 -27.18 13.27 -13.03
C ILE A 430 -25.79 12.85 -12.54
N HIS A 431 -24.88 12.50 -13.45
CA HIS A 431 -23.51 12.14 -13.11
C HIS A 431 -22.81 13.24 -12.29
N SER A 432 -22.98 14.51 -12.65
CA SER A 432 -22.42 15.65 -11.89
C SER A 432 -22.95 15.71 -10.46
N VAL A 433 -24.26 15.50 -10.27
CA VAL A 433 -24.86 15.48 -8.92
C VAL A 433 -24.38 14.26 -8.13
N CYS A 434 -24.27 13.10 -8.76
CA CYS A 434 -23.70 11.88 -8.18
C CYS A 434 -22.23 12.09 -7.74
N VAL A 435 -21.44 12.79 -8.54
CA VAL A 435 -20.04 13.11 -8.20
C VAL A 435 -19.95 14.07 -7.02
N ALA A 436 -20.90 15.00 -6.88
CA ALA A 436 -20.95 15.92 -5.75
C ALA A 436 -21.42 15.25 -4.45
N ASN A 437 -22.10 14.10 -4.52
CA ASN A 437 -22.76 13.44 -3.40
C ASN A 437 -22.26 11.99 -3.27
N PRO A 438 -21.06 11.76 -2.69
CA PRO A 438 -20.50 10.42 -2.54
C PRO A 438 -21.44 9.49 -1.75
N ARG A 439 -21.50 8.21 -2.14
CA ARG A 439 -22.44 7.22 -1.56
C ARG A 439 -21.76 5.97 -1.03
N VAL A 440 -22.33 5.44 0.05
CA VAL A 440 -22.01 4.13 0.62
C VAL A 440 -23.33 3.39 0.80
N GLY A 441 -23.58 2.35 0.00
CA GLY A 441 -24.87 1.68 -0.07
C GLY A 441 -26.01 2.67 -0.37
N SER A 442 -27.05 2.66 0.48
CA SER A 442 -28.20 3.58 0.41
C SER A 442 -27.94 4.96 1.04
N TYR A 443 -26.75 5.21 1.57
CA TYR A 443 -26.43 6.43 2.30
C TYR A 443 -25.61 7.40 1.48
N THR A 444 -25.98 8.68 1.59
CA THR A 444 -25.20 9.78 1.01
C THR A 444 -24.30 10.39 2.08
N ILE A 445 -23.00 10.43 1.82
CA ILE A 445 -22.00 10.93 2.75
C ILE A 445 -21.95 12.46 2.69
N LEU A 446 -21.98 13.10 3.86
CA LEU A 446 -21.96 14.55 3.99
C LEU A 446 -20.56 15.07 4.32
N HIS A 447 -19.96 14.55 5.40
CA HIS A 447 -18.62 14.90 5.85
C HIS A 447 -18.13 13.87 6.87
N ARG A 448 -16.83 13.86 7.13
CA ARG A 448 -16.22 13.09 8.22
C ARG A 448 -16.54 13.75 9.56
N VAL A 449 -16.87 12.95 10.58
CA VAL A 449 -17.04 13.46 11.94
C VAL A 449 -15.65 13.82 12.50
N PRO A 450 -15.46 15.02 13.07
CA PRO A 450 -14.19 15.38 13.73
C PRO A 450 -13.79 14.33 14.78
N GLU A 451 -12.49 14.20 15.06
CA GLU A 451 -11.89 13.27 16.05
C GLU A 451 -11.94 11.78 15.67
N PHE A 452 -12.90 11.36 14.86
CA PHE A 452 -13.02 9.98 14.40
C PHE A 452 -12.45 9.82 13.00
N THR A 453 -11.61 8.81 12.80
CA THR A 453 -11.03 8.52 11.47
C THR A 453 -11.99 7.82 10.53
N SER A 454 -12.85 6.96 11.06
CA SER A 454 -13.68 6.05 10.27
C SER A 454 -15.18 6.34 10.38
N ILE A 455 -15.57 7.45 11.04
CA ILE A 455 -16.97 7.81 11.24
C ILE A 455 -17.33 9.01 10.37
N PHE A 456 -18.41 8.88 9.61
CA PHE A 456 -18.93 9.87 8.68
C PHE A 456 -20.35 10.24 9.03
N ALA A 457 -20.68 11.54 8.92
CA ALA A 457 -22.06 11.98 8.91
C ALA A 457 -22.67 11.66 7.55
N ALA A 458 -23.81 10.99 7.54
CA ALA A 458 -24.49 10.55 6.34
C ALA A 458 -26.00 10.80 6.42
N ARG A 459 -26.66 10.76 5.26
CA ARG A 459 -28.11 10.85 5.11
C ARG A 459 -28.64 9.55 4.50
N SER A 460 -29.65 8.97 5.13
CA SER A 460 -30.35 7.79 4.60
C SER A 460 -31.33 8.18 3.49
N ALA A 461 -31.56 7.28 2.53
CA ALA A 461 -32.62 7.43 1.54
C ALA A 461 -34.03 7.52 2.17
N ASN A 462 -34.23 6.88 3.32
CA ASN A 462 -35.55 6.70 3.94
C ASN A 462 -35.81 7.66 5.12
N ASN A 463 -34.81 8.44 5.54
CA ASN A 463 -34.90 9.29 6.73
C ASN A 463 -34.14 10.60 6.49
N GLU A 464 -34.77 11.75 6.77
CA GLU A 464 -34.12 13.06 6.68
C GLU A 464 -33.08 13.29 7.79
N SER A 465 -33.03 12.40 8.79
CA SER A 465 -32.10 12.48 9.92
C SER A 465 -30.65 12.20 9.52
N ARG A 466 -29.73 12.98 10.09
CA ARG A 466 -28.29 12.73 9.96
C ARG A 466 -27.91 11.55 10.83
N LEU A 467 -27.29 10.54 10.23
CA LEU A 467 -26.81 9.34 10.89
C LEU A 467 -25.28 9.33 10.87
N LYS A 468 -24.69 8.52 11.75
CA LYS A 468 -23.24 8.30 11.79
C LYS A 468 -22.95 6.93 11.21
N LEU A 469 -22.15 6.88 10.13
CA LEU A 469 -21.71 5.65 9.51
C LEU A 469 -20.25 5.41 9.85
N LYS A 470 -19.97 4.25 10.43
CA LYS A 470 -18.61 3.74 10.57
C LYS A 470 -18.26 2.95 9.32
N CYS A 471 -17.23 3.36 8.59
CA CYS A 471 -16.71 2.63 7.42
C CYS A 471 -15.36 2.01 7.75
N TRP A 472 -15.15 0.75 7.40
CA TRP A 472 -13.88 0.06 7.60
C TRP A 472 -13.63 -0.96 6.49
N SER A 473 -12.35 -1.31 6.29
CA SER A 473 -12.01 -2.43 5.40
C SER A 473 -12.09 -3.74 6.18
N GLY A 474 -12.68 -4.77 5.58
CA GLY A 474 -12.78 -6.11 6.17
C GLY A 474 -11.40 -6.62 6.61
N ARG A 475 -11.35 -7.20 7.81
CA ARG A 475 -10.15 -7.87 8.34
C ARG A 475 -10.11 -9.33 7.90
N GLU A 476 -8.91 -9.90 7.85
CA GLU A 476 -8.71 -11.35 7.73
C GLU A 476 -9.54 -12.10 8.77
N LEU A 477 -10.38 -13.01 8.28
CA LEU A 477 -10.90 -14.11 9.08
C LEU A 477 -9.93 -15.27 8.95
N TRP A 478 -9.30 -15.64 10.07
CA TRP A 478 -8.50 -16.85 10.19
C TRP A 478 -9.45 -18.05 10.24
N GLY A 479 -9.44 -18.87 9.19
CA GLY A 479 -10.12 -20.16 9.17
C GLY A 479 -9.14 -21.33 9.37
N PRO A 480 -9.64 -22.55 9.61
CA PRO A 480 -8.80 -23.76 9.82
C PRO A 480 -7.89 -24.12 8.63
N TRP A 481 -8.10 -23.50 7.47
CA TRP A 481 -7.40 -23.77 6.21
C TRP A 481 -6.55 -22.57 5.71
N GLY A 482 -6.26 -21.60 6.58
CA GLY A 482 -5.52 -20.37 6.24
C GLY A 482 -6.40 -19.13 6.10
N PRO A 483 -5.80 -17.95 5.81
CA PRO A 483 -6.53 -16.68 5.76
C PRO A 483 -7.52 -16.67 4.60
N TRP A 484 -8.81 -16.43 4.90
CA TRP A 484 -9.74 -16.03 3.86
C TRP A 484 -9.34 -14.62 3.41
N ARG A 485 -8.87 -14.48 2.16
CA ARG A 485 -8.52 -13.20 1.54
C ARG A 485 -9.78 -12.32 1.42
N GLN A 486 -10.12 -11.57 2.48
CA GLN A 486 -11.19 -10.57 2.50
C GLN A 486 -10.64 -9.15 2.66
N TRP A 487 -9.45 -8.89 2.11
CA TRP A 487 -8.84 -7.57 2.11
C TRP A 487 -9.60 -6.68 1.11
N GLY A 488 -9.96 -5.46 1.53
CA GLY A 488 -10.60 -4.47 0.65
C GLY A 488 -12.13 -4.47 0.63
N GLN A 489 -12.81 -5.44 1.26
CA GLN A 489 -14.26 -5.37 1.41
C GLN A 489 -14.64 -4.23 2.35
N TRP A 490 -15.06 -3.10 1.79
CA TRP A 490 -15.55 -1.98 2.58
C TRP A 490 -16.90 -2.32 3.19
N LYS A 491 -16.94 -2.30 4.52
CA LYS A 491 -18.16 -2.46 5.30
C LYS A 491 -18.52 -1.12 5.91
N ALA A 492 -19.82 -0.90 6.06
CA ALA A 492 -20.33 0.26 6.77
C ALA A 492 -21.45 -0.15 7.73
N ARG A 493 -21.54 0.50 8.87
CA ARG A 493 -22.66 0.30 9.78
C ARG A 493 -23.08 1.61 10.40
N GLU A 494 -24.37 1.74 10.66
CA GLU A 494 -24.87 2.82 11.50
C GLU A 494 -24.31 2.68 12.92
N VAL A 495 -23.90 3.80 13.50
CA VAL A 495 -23.42 3.90 14.87
C VAL A 495 -24.56 4.49 15.71
N SER A 496 -25.00 3.77 16.74
CA SER A 496 -26.02 4.28 17.66
C SER A 496 -25.48 5.46 18.47
N SER A 497 -26.37 6.32 18.98
CA SER A 497 -25.97 7.44 19.84
C SER A 497 -25.18 6.97 21.07
N GLU A 498 -25.61 5.86 21.69
CA GLU A 498 -24.92 5.26 22.85
C GLU A 498 -23.53 4.71 22.51
N GLU A 499 -23.35 4.09 21.34
CA GLU A 499 -22.02 3.61 20.90
C GLU A 499 -21.11 4.81 20.64
N PHE A 500 -21.64 5.88 20.06
CA PHE A 500 -20.86 7.09 19.80
C PHE A 500 -20.40 7.79 21.07
N GLU A 501 -21.26 7.92 22.08
CA GLU A 501 -20.92 8.51 23.37
C GLU A 501 -19.83 7.72 24.12
N LYS A 502 -19.71 6.41 23.89
CA LYS A 502 -18.64 5.57 24.45
C LYS A 502 -17.31 5.70 23.69
N LEU A 503 -17.33 6.29 22.49
CA LEU A 503 -16.17 6.43 21.62
C LEU A 503 -15.50 7.81 21.73
N VAL A 504 -16.24 8.81 22.24
CA VAL A 504 -15.74 10.13 22.67
C VAL A 504 -15.17 9.99 24.07
#